data_AF-A0A2G5N1T0-F1
#
_entry.id   AF-A0A2G5N1T0-F1
#
_cell.length_a   1.000
_cell.length_b   1.000
_cell.length_c   1.000
_cell.angle_alpha   90.00
_cell.angle_beta   90.00
_cell.angle_gamma   90.00
#
_symmetry.space_group_name_H-M   'P 1'
#
loop_
_entity.id
_entity.type
_entity.pdbx_description
1 polymer ?
#
loop_
_entity_poly.entity_id
_entity_poly.type
_entity_poly.pdbx_seq_one_letter_code
_entity_poly.pdbx_strand_id
1 'polypeptide(L)'
;IIGFMDFGMVGRLTPEMQGHFASLVIAIMRQNTDGVIKAINRMGLVPEDVNMQQLHLDVDEVREKYYDVPLSQVSLGEAINDLFSIAHDHQILIPADLTLLGKTLLTVESI
;
A
#
# COMPACT_ATOMS: atom_id res chain seq x y z
N ILE A 1 -20.13 16.09 20.87
CA ILE A 1 -18.91 15.63 21.57
C ILE A 1 -18.54 14.30 20.93
N ILE A 2 -17.37 14.19 20.29
CA ILE A 2 -16.88 12.92 19.72
C ILE A 2 -16.13 12.22 20.85
N GLY A 3 -16.58 11.03 21.24
CA GLY A 3 -15.93 10.19 22.24
C GLY A 3 -15.36 8.94 21.56
N PHE A 4 -14.04 8.76 21.62
CA PHE A 4 -13.38 7.54 21.16
C PHE A 4 -13.52 6.46 22.24
N MET A 5 -14.16 5.33 21.93
CA MET A 5 -14.43 4.24 22.89
C MET A 5 -13.63 2.96 22.63
N ASP A 6 -13.07 2.77 21.42
CA ASP A 6 -12.32 1.57 21.06
C ASP A 6 -10.85 1.91 20.74
N PHE A 7 -9.93 1.23 21.42
CA PHE A 7 -8.48 1.31 21.22
C PHE A 7 -7.85 -0.07 20.95
N GLY A 8 -8.65 -1.11 20.68
CA GLY A 8 -8.17 -2.48 20.47
C GLY A 8 -7.39 -2.67 19.15
N MET A 9 -7.55 -1.74 18.20
CA MET A 9 -6.90 -1.73 16.88
C MET A 9 -5.97 -0.51 16.70
N VAL A 10 -5.18 -0.17 17.74
CA VAL A 10 -4.21 0.93 17.67
C VAL A 10 -2.81 0.40 17.35
N GLY A 11 -2.26 0.79 16.20
CA GLY A 11 -0.89 0.49 15.79
C GLY A 11 0.07 1.63 16.12
N ARG A 12 1.38 1.37 16.05
CA ARG A 12 2.40 2.43 16.14
C ARG A 12 3.27 2.40 14.90
N LEU A 13 3.30 3.52 14.18
CA LEU A 13 4.27 3.71 13.10
C LEU A 13 5.43 4.55 13.60
N THR A 14 6.65 4.09 13.29
CA THR A 14 7.82 4.96 13.40
C THR A 14 7.72 6.12 12.39
N PRO A 15 8.34 7.27 12.66
CA PRO A 15 8.38 8.38 11.69
C PRO A 15 8.95 7.99 10.33
N GLU A 16 9.92 7.08 10.33
CA GLU A 16 10.51 6.51 9.11
C GLU A 16 9.49 5.70 8.29
N MET A 17 8.75 4.80 8.95
CA MET A 17 7.70 4.03 8.30
C MET A 17 6.55 4.90 7.78
N GLN A 18 6.19 5.97 8.50
CA GLN A 18 5.24 6.96 8.00
C GLN A 18 5.73 7.62 6.70
N GLY A 19 7.01 7.98 6.64
CA GLY A 19 7.63 8.57 5.44
C GLY A 19 7.66 7.61 4.26
N HIS A 20 7.99 6.34 4.50
CA HIS A 20 7.94 5.31 3.46
C HIS A 20 6.52 5.08 2.97
N PHE A 21 5.55 5.00 3.88
CA PHE A 21 4.15 4.78 3.52
C PHE A 21 3.58 5.95 2.71
N ALA A 22 3.87 7.19 3.14
CA ALA A 22 3.51 8.38 2.38
C ALA A 22 4.13 8.37 0.97
N SER A 23 5.39 7.93 0.84
CA SER A 23 6.07 7.79 -0.46
C SER A 23 5.38 6.76 -1.36
N LEU A 24 4.92 5.64 -0.78
CA LEU A 24 4.16 4.62 -1.49
C LEU A 24 2.83 5.18 -2.01
N VAL A 25 2.04 5.84 -1.16
CA VAL A 25 0.76 6.45 -1.54
C VAL A 25 0.96 7.49 -2.65
N ILE A 26 1.97 8.35 -2.53
CA ILE A 26 2.30 9.35 -3.57
C ILE A 26 2.70 8.67 -4.88
N ALA A 27 3.46 7.57 -4.84
CA ALA A 27 3.86 6.86 -6.04
C ALA A 27 2.67 6.23 -6.76
N ILE A 28 1.71 5.65 -6.02
CA ILE A 28 0.45 5.12 -6.56
C ILE A 28 -0.34 6.25 -7.23
N MET A 29 -0.56 7.37 -6.53
CA MET A 29 -1.32 8.52 -7.07
C MET A 29 -0.67 9.14 -8.32
N ARG A 30 0.66 9.04 -8.43
CA ARG A 30 1.42 9.53 -9.59
C ARG A 30 1.59 8.48 -10.69
N GLN A 31 0.94 7.32 -10.56
CA GLN A 31 1.03 6.22 -11.51
C GLN A 31 2.50 5.85 -11.81
N ASN A 32 3.33 5.86 -10.77
CA ASN A 32 4.78 5.66 -10.88
C ASN A 32 5.16 4.27 -10.37
N THR A 33 5.17 3.27 -11.27
CA THR A 33 5.55 1.87 -10.99
C THR A 33 6.91 1.78 -10.31
N ASP A 34 7.93 2.46 -10.85
CA ASP A 34 9.28 2.51 -10.24
C ASP A 34 9.25 3.08 -8.82
N GLY A 35 8.43 4.11 -8.60
CA GLY A 35 8.22 4.73 -7.31
C GLY A 35 7.60 3.76 -6.31
N VAL A 36 6.61 2.98 -6.73
CA VAL A 36 5.95 1.95 -5.91
C VAL A 36 6.94 0.86 -5.52
N ILE A 37 7.63 0.28 -6.50
CA ILE A 37 8.65 -0.75 -6.27
C ILE A 37 9.73 -0.24 -5.31
N LYS A 38 10.24 0.97 -5.54
CA LYS A 38 11.26 1.58 -4.68
C LYS A 38 10.77 1.85 -3.26
N ALA A 39 9.51 2.24 -3.09
CA ALA A 39 8.93 2.47 -1.77
C ALA A 39 8.79 1.15 -1.00
N ILE A 40 8.29 0.09 -1.64
CA ILE A 40 8.15 -1.24 -1.03
C ILE A 40 9.55 -1.79 -0.66
N ASN A 41 10.54 -1.62 -1.54
CA ASN A 41 11.89 -2.11 -1.30
C ASN A 41 12.57 -1.37 -0.13
N ARG A 42 12.34 -0.05 -0.01
CA ARG A 42 12.84 0.75 1.13
C ARG A 42 12.26 0.37 2.48
N MET A 43 11.04 -0.17 2.49
CA MET A 43 10.43 -0.70 3.70
C MET A 43 11.04 -2.04 4.13
N GLY A 44 11.94 -2.63 3.33
CA GLY A 44 12.60 -3.91 3.64
C GLY A 44 11.66 -5.11 3.57
N LEU A 45 10.55 -5.00 2.84
CA LEU A 45 9.51 -6.04 2.80
C LEU A 45 9.78 -7.09 1.74
N VAL A 46 10.65 -6.76 0.77
CA VAL A 46 10.92 -7.56 -0.42
C VAL A 46 11.95 -8.65 -0.09
N PRO A 47 11.62 -9.94 -0.27
CA PRO A 47 12.56 -11.04 -0.09
C PRO A 47 13.74 -10.95 -1.08
N GLU A 48 14.90 -11.46 -0.69
CA GLU A 48 16.10 -11.47 -1.55
C GLU A 48 15.93 -12.31 -2.82
N ASP A 49 15.07 -13.33 -2.78
CA ASP A 49 14.79 -14.27 -3.85
C ASP A 49 13.58 -13.87 -4.72
N VAL A 50 13.00 -12.69 -4.51
CA VAL A 50 11.85 -12.24 -5.30
C VAL A 50 12.23 -12.13 -6.79
N ASN A 51 11.30 -12.52 -7.67
CA ASN A 51 11.44 -12.23 -9.09
C ASN A 51 11.07 -10.76 -9.37
N MET A 52 12.07 -9.88 -9.29
CA MET A 52 11.88 -8.44 -9.50
C MET A 52 11.27 -8.08 -10.85
N GLN A 53 11.50 -8.86 -11.92
CA GLN A 53 10.88 -8.62 -13.22
C GLN A 53 9.38 -8.89 -13.17
N GLN A 54 8.98 -10.02 -12.58
CA GLN A 54 7.57 -10.37 -12.44
C GLN A 54 6.85 -9.39 -11.50
N LEU A 55 7.47 -9.04 -10.37
CA LEU A 55 6.93 -8.04 -9.44
C LEU A 55 6.67 -6.70 -10.14
N HIS A 56 7.59 -6.28 -11.02
CA HIS A 56 7.41 -5.04 -11.77
C HIS A 56 6.22 -5.14 -12.73
N LEU A 57 6.08 -6.24 -13.47
CA LEU A 57 4.97 -6.46 -14.40
C LEU A 57 3.62 -6.44 -13.68
N ASP A 58 3.52 -7.12 -12.53
CA ASP A 58 2.27 -7.20 -11.78
C ASP A 58 1.88 -5.84 -11.19
N VAL A 59 2.86 -5.05 -10.71
CA VAL A 59 2.60 -3.66 -10.28
C VAL A 59 2.22 -2.76 -11.46
N ASP A 60 2.77 -3.01 -12.65
CA ASP A 60 2.40 -2.29 -13.87
C ASP A 60 0.96 -2.58 -14.29
N GLU A 61 0.52 -3.82 -14.16
CA GLU A 61 -0.87 -4.23 -14.42
C GLU A 61 -1.85 -3.50 -13.48
N VAL A 62 -1.52 -3.40 -12.19
CA VAL A 62 -2.31 -2.61 -11.24
C VAL A 62 -2.27 -1.13 -11.59
N ARG A 63 -1.14 -0.57 -12.02
CA ARG A 63 -1.09 0.83 -12.51
C ARG A 63 -2.04 1.03 -13.69
N GLU A 64 -2.02 0.12 -14.67
CA GLU A 64 -2.83 0.22 -15.88
C GLU A 64 -4.33 0.22 -15.57
N LYS A 65 -4.75 -0.59 -14.59
CA LYS A 65 -6.12 -0.60 -14.06
C LYS A 65 -6.61 0.79 -13.62
N TYR A 66 -5.70 1.64 -13.12
CA TYR A 66 -6.01 2.99 -12.62
C TYR A 66 -5.52 4.12 -13.55
N TYR A 67 -5.01 3.81 -14.75
CA TYR A 67 -4.35 4.80 -15.61
C TYR A 67 -5.29 5.92 -16.10
N ASP A 68 -6.45 5.55 -16.64
CA ASP A 68 -7.45 6.50 -17.17
C ASP A 68 -8.57 6.84 -16.16
N VAL A 69 -8.44 6.38 -14.92
CA VAL A 69 -9.44 6.63 -13.87
C VAL A 69 -9.11 7.95 -13.18
N PRO A 70 -10.01 8.94 -13.16
CA PRO A 70 -9.81 10.15 -12.39
C PRO A 70 -9.54 9.81 -10.92
N LEU A 71 -8.57 10.46 -10.29
CA LEU A 71 -8.23 10.24 -8.87
C LEU A 71 -9.44 10.31 -7.93
N SER A 72 -10.47 11.11 -8.24
CA SER A 72 -11.72 11.19 -7.47
C SER A 72 -12.64 9.97 -7.60
N GLN A 73 -12.35 9.06 -8.51
CA GLN A 73 -13.06 7.81 -8.76
C GLN A 73 -12.19 6.58 -8.47
N VAL A 74 -10.89 6.77 -8.21
CA VAL A 74 -10.01 5.69 -7.77
C VAL A 74 -10.42 5.29 -6.35
N SER A 75 -10.78 4.03 -6.16
CA SER A 75 -10.91 3.49 -4.81
C SER A 75 -9.53 3.25 -4.22
N LEU A 76 -9.21 3.99 -3.15
CA LEU A 76 -7.96 3.81 -2.44
C LEU A 76 -7.89 2.43 -1.80
N GLY A 77 -9.02 1.94 -1.27
CA GLY A 77 -9.15 0.63 -0.69
C GLY A 77 -8.90 -0.50 -1.68
N GLU A 78 -9.46 -0.39 -2.88
CA GLU A 78 -9.19 -1.36 -3.95
C GLU A 78 -7.71 -1.37 -4.34
N ALA A 79 -7.10 -0.19 -4.54
CA ALA A 79 -5.68 -0.09 -4.88
C ALA A 79 -4.76 -0.68 -3.78
N ILE A 80 -5.12 -0.48 -2.51
CA ILE A 80 -4.40 -1.08 -1.38
C ILE A 80 -4.58 -2.61 -1.34
N ASN A 81 -5.77 -3.12 -1.62
CA ASN A 81 -6.02 -4.56 -1.69
C ASN A 81 -5.24 -5.21 -2.83
N ASP A 82 -5.22 -4.58 -4.01
CA ASP A 82 -4.44 -5.07 -5.16
C ASP A 82 -2.95 -5.16 -4.81
N LEU A 83 -2.41 -4.14 -4.14
CA LEU A 83 -1.02 -4.17 -3.67
C LEU A 83 -0.75 -5.25 -2.61
N PHE A 84 -1.71 -5.51 -1.71
CA PHE A 84 -1.59 -6.62 -0.76
C PHE A 84 -1.66 -7.98 -1.46
N SER A 85 -2.44 -8.11 -2.53
CA SER A 85 -2.46 -9.32 -3.36
C SER A 85 -1.11 -9.57 -4.01
N ILE A 86 -0.54 -8.55 -4.67
CA ILE A 86 0.81 -8.65 -5.26
C ILE A 86 1.84 -9.02 -4.20
N ALA A 87 1.80 -8.36 -3.05
CA ALA A 87 2.73 -8.67 -1.96
C ALA A 87 2.59 -10.12 -1.50
N HIS A 88 1.37 -10.65 -1.41
CA HIS A 88 1.13 -12.06 -1.08
C HIS A 88 1.71 -13.01 -2.13
N ASP A 89 1.43 -12.75 -3.41
CA ASP A 89 1.88 -13.59 -4.54
C ASP A 89 3.41 -13.64 -4.66
N HIS A 90 4.07 -12.54 -4.30
CA HIS A 90 5.54 -12.41 -4.27
C HIS A 90 6.17 -12.75 -2.92
N GLN A 91 5.41 -13.29 -1.97
CA GLN A 91 5.87 -13.66 -0.62
C GLN A 91 6.53 -12.48 0.14
N ILE A 92 6.14 -11.25 -0.19
CA ILE A 92 6.56 -10.02 0.46
C ILE A 92 5.92 -9.96 1.85
N LEU A 93 6.76 -9.90 2.88
CA LEU A 93 6.33 -9.92 4.27
C LEU A 93 5.82 -8.53 4.67
N ILE A 94 4.50 -8.40 4.84
CA ILE A 94 3.90 -7.14 5.29
C ILE A 94 3.89 -7.09 6.83
N PRO A 95 4.50 -6.08 7.48
CA PRO A 95 4.45 -5.91 8.92
C PRO A 95 3.02 -5.65 9.39
N ALA A 96 2.68 -6.15 10.58
CA ALA A 96 1.35 -6.02 11.16
C ALA A 96 0.86 -4.56 11.26
N ASP A 97 1.76 -3.62 11.55
CA ASP A 97 1.42 -2.19 11.60
C ASP A 97 0.96 -1.66 10.23
N LEU A 98 1.59 -2.08 9.12
CA LEU A 98 1.17 -1.68 7.77
C LEU A 98 -0.15 -2.34 7.37
N THR A 99 -0.36 -3.60 7.74
CA THR A 99 -1.66 -4.25 7.55
C THR A 99 -2.77 -3.51 8.29
N LEU A 100 -2.49 -3.08 9.53
CA LEU A 100 -3.44 -2.31 10.32
C LEU A 100 -3.74 -0.95 9.69
N LEU A 101 -2.73 -0.24 9.18
CA LEU A 101 -2.96 0.99 8.40
C LEU A 101 -3.83 0.77 7.17
N GLY A 102 -3.55 -0.29 6.39
CA GLY A 102 -4.36 -0.63 5.23
C GLY A 102 -5.83 -0.82 5.61
N LYS A 103 -6.09 -1.56 6.71
CA LYS A 103 -7.44 -1.72 7.27
C LYS A 103 -8.06 -0.39 7.71
N THR A 104 -7.28 0.48 8.34
CA THR A 104 -7.76 1.81 8.74
C THR A 104 -8.17 2.65 7.53
N LEU A 105 -7.38 2.66 6.46
CA LEU A 105 -7.70 3.39 5.23
C LEU A 105 -8.97 2.84 4.55
N LEU A 106 -9.08 1.51 4.44
CA LEU A 106 -10.29 0.84 3.95
C LEU A 106 -11.54 1.24 4.75
N THR A 107 -11.39 1.32 6.07
CA THR A 107 -12.48 1.72 6.97
C THR A 107 -12.89 3.17 6.74
N VAL A 108 -11.92 4.09 6.56
CA VAL A 108 -12.20 5.51 6.34
C VAL A 108 -12.90 5.78 5.01
N GLU A 109 -12.54 5.06 3.95
CA GLU A 109 -13.21 5.17 2.64
C GLU A 109 -14.66 4.67 2.66
N SER A 110 -14.97 3.76 3.59
CA SER A 110 -16.30 3.16 3.74
C SER A 110 -17.27 4.00 4.58
N ILE A 111 -16.83 5.11 5.17
CA ILE A 111 -17.61 6.02 6.02
C ILE A 111 -18.01 7.27 5.24
#